data_AF-A0A172ZJC5-F1
#
_entry.id   AF-A0A172ZJC5-F1
#
_cell.length_a   1.000
_cell.length_b   1.000
_cell.length_c   1.000
_cell.angle_alpha   90.00
_cell.angle_beta   90.00
_cell.angle_gamma   90.00
#
_symmetry.space_group_name_H-M   'P 1'
#
loop_
_entity.id
_entity.type
_entity.pdbx_description
1 polymer ?
#
loop_
_entity_poly.entity_id
_entity_poly.type
_entity_poly.pdbx_seq_one_letter_code
_entity_poly.pdbx_strand_id
1 'polypeptide(L)'
;MTHLQEEWEHLMLARLEDRFPVFDHVYELDDDLVYVRYGGFGSFVQAVIHLATHGSEIEDSLHIQIIKSAYTDRRRLEQELRRIFQFVEELFQDSDERTRDILNCCIFEALMGSKTAEKVLFQYVSAEIAAYYKSIHW
;
A
#
# COMPACT_ATOMS: atom_id res chain seq x y z
N MET A 1 -11.52 -14.55 -18.89
CA MET A 1 -10.11 -14.43 -18.51
C MET A 1 -9.33 -15.59 -19.10
N THR A 2 -8.01 -15.45 -19.26
CA THR A 2 -7.13 -16.60 -19.50
C THR A 2 -6.78 -17.23 -18.14
N HIS A 3 -6.50 -18.53 -18.10
CA HIS A 3 -6.07 -19.22 -16.87
C HIS A 3 -4.89 -18.53 -16.17
N LEU A 4 -3.95 -17.99 -16.96
CA LEU A 4 -2.79 -17.22 -16.48
C LEU A 4 -3.14 -15.85 -15.86
N GLN A 5 -4.30 -15.28 -16.19
CA GLN A 5 -4.80 -14.06 -15.55
C GLN A 5 -5.39 -14.41 -14.18
N GLU A 6 -6.26 -15.40 -14.12
CA GLU A 6 -6.89 -15.87 -12.88
C GLU A 6 -5.83 -16.31 -11.85
N GLU A 7 -4.82 -17.09 -12.28
CA GLU A 7 -3.72 -17.51 -11.40
C GLU A 7 -2.92 -16.32 -10.86
N TRP A 8 -2.60 -15.34 -11.71
CA TRP A 8 -1.90 -14.12 -11.27
C TRP A 8 -2.74 -13.31 -10.29
N GLU A 9 -4.05 -13.19 -10.55
CA GLU A 9 -4.96 -12.45 -9.67
C GLU A 9 -5.05 -13.10 -8.29
N HIS A 10 -5.24 -14.41 -8.23
CA HIS A 10 -5.24 -15.16 -6.97
C HIS A 10 -3.92 -15.03 -6.20
N LEU A 11 -2.78 -15.10 -6.90
CA LEU A 11 -1.46 -14.91 -6.26
C LEU A 11 -1.29 -13.50 -5.69
N MET A 12 -1.78 -12.48 -6.40
CA MET A 12 -1.71 -11.09 -5.96
C MET A 12 -2.58 -10.83 -4.73
N LEU A 13 -3.81 -11.36 -4.71
CA LEU A 13 -4.69 -11.25 -3.55
C LEU A 13 -4.11 -11.95 -2.32
N ALA A 14 -3.64 -13.20 -2.48
CA ALA A 14 -3.04 -13.95 -1.38
C ALA A 14 -1.81 -13.24 -0.78
N ARG A 15 -1.00 -12.58 -1.62
CA ARG A 15 0.15 -11.78 -1.16
C ARG A 15 -0.25 -10.62 -0.25
N LEU A 16 -1.42 -10.02 -0.42
CA LEU A 16 -1.93 -8.96 0.45
C LEU A 16 -2.49 -9.53 1.76
N GLU A 17 -3.37 -10.52 1.67
CA GLU A 17 -4.09 -11.11 2.80
C GLU A 17 -3.14 -11.70 3.85
N ASP A 18 -2.15 -12.48 3.41
CA ASP A 18 -1.19 -13.13 4.31
C ASP A 18 -0.29 -12.13 5.06
N ARG A 19 -0.08 -10.93 4.50
CA ARG A 19 0.92 -9.98 4.98
C ARG A 19 0.35 -8.84 5.80
N PHE A 20 -0.88 -8.43 5.50
CA PHE A 20 -1.48 -7.22 6.07
C PHE A 20 -2.87 -7.52 6.67
N PRO A 21 -2.93 -8.27 7.79
CA PRO A 21 -4.20 -8.68 8.38
C PRO A 21 -5.05 -7.50 8.90
N VAL A 22 -4.43 -6.38 9.26
CA VAL A 22 -5.17 -5.17 9.64
C VAL A 22 -5.82 -4.52 8.43
N PHE A 23 -5.13 -4.50 7.27
CA PHE A 23 -5.73 -4.05 6.03
C PHE A 23 -6.91 -4.94 5.66
N ASP A 24 -6.72 -6.26 5.69
CA ASP A 24 -7.75 -7.22 5.32
C ASP A 24 -9.02 -7.08 6.18
N HIS A 25 -8.86 -6.88 7.50
CA HIS A 25 -9.99 -6.62 8.39
C HIS A 25 -10.68 -5.26 8.16
N VAL A 26 -9.94 -4.20 7.83
CA VAL A 26 -10.51 -2.86 7.59
C VAL A 26 -11.23 -2.79 6.25
N TYR A 27 -10.71 -3.52 5.26
CA TYR A 27 -11.19 -3.54 3.89
C TYR A 27 -11.68 -4.93 3.53
N GLU A 28 -12.51 -5.53 4.39
CA GLU A 28 -13.30 -6.74 4.12
C GLU A 28 -14.23 -6.47 2.93
N LEU A 29 -13.66 -6.51 1.73
CA LEU A 29 -14.33 -6.31 0.47
C LEU A 29 -14.62 -7.70 -0.08
N ASP A 30 -15.90 -8.03 -0.26
CA ASP A 30 -16.39 -9.21 -1.03
C ASP A 30 -16.05 -9.10 -2.53
N ASP A 31 -14.97 -8.40 -2.88
CA ASP A 31 -14.54 -8.12 -4.24
C ASP A 31 -13.19 -8.79 -4.50
N ASP A 32 -13.23 -9.80 -5.38
CA ASP A 32 -12.06 -10.57 -5.83
C ASP A 32 -11.25 -9.83 -6.92
N LEU A 33 -11.54 -8.55 -7.18
CA LEU A 33 -10.82 -7.76 -8.17
C LEU A 33 -9.53 -7.17 -7.59
N VAL A 34 -8.38 -7.62 -8.12
CA VAL A 34 -7.03 -7.18 -7.70
C VAL A 34 -6.88 -5.67 -7.66
N TYR A 35 -7.32 -4.95 -8.70
CA TYR A 35 -7.18 -3.49 -8.76
C TYR A 35 -7.99 -2.79 -7.65
N VAL A 36 -9.14 -3.35 -7.25
CA VAL A 36 -9.95 -2.80 -6.17
C VAL A 36 -9.25 -3.04 -4.83
N ARG A 37 -8.78 -4.27 -4.57
CA ARG A 37 -8.06 -4.62 -3.34
C ARG A 37 -6.76 -3.82 -3.20
N TYR A 38 -5.98 -3.69 -4.26
CA TYR A 38 -4.75 -2.89 -4.23
C TYR A 38 -5.01 -1.38 -4.16
N GLY A 39 -6.10 -0.87 -4.74
CA GLY A 39 -6.50 0.54 -4.56
C GLY A 39 -6.91 0.84 -3.12
N GLY A 40 -7.64 -0.08 -2.48
CA GLY A 40 -7.89 -0.05 -1.04
C GLY A 40 -6.60 -0.09 -0.24
N PHE A 41 -5.65 -0.93 -0.63
CA PHE A 41 -4.33 -1.01 0.00
C PHE A 41 -3.57 0.32 -0.10
N GLY A 42 -3.57 0.99 -1.25
CA GLY A 42 -2.97 2.33 -1.39
C GLY A 42 -3.56 3.35 -0.41
N SER A 43 -4.88 3.32 -0.22
CA SER A 43 -5.59 4.15 0.78
C SER A 43 -5.20 3.79 2.21
N PHE A 44 -5.04 2.50 2.50
CA PHE A 44 -4.51 2.01 3.78
C PHE A 44 -3.08 2.52 4.02
N VAL A 45 -2.18 2.44 3.04
CA VAL A 45 -0.81 2.97 3.19
C VAL A 45 -0.83 4.46 3.52
N GLN A 46 -1.66 5.25 2.85
CA GLN A 46 -1.82 6.67 3.17
C GLN A 46 -2.26 6.87 4.63
N ALA A 47 -3.24 6.09 5.12
CA ALA A 47 -3.72 6.19 6.49
C ALA A 47 -2.64 5.82 7.51
N VAL A 48 -1.86 4.76 7.26
CA VAL A 48 -0.72 4.36 8.11
C VAL A 48 0.34 5.45 8.16
N ILE A 49 0.72 6.01 6.99
CA ILE A 49 1.67 7.14 6.93
C ILE A 49 1.13 8.33 7.71
N HIS A 50 -0.15 8.64 7.53
CA HIS A 50 -0.80 9.77 8.16
C HIS A 50 -0.73 9.66 9.69
N LEU A 51 -1.17 8.54 10.24
CA LEU A 51 -1.11 8.25 11.68
C LEU A 51 0.33 8.30 12.22
N ALA A 52 1.32 7.86 11.43
CA ALA A 52 2.73 7.83 11.85
C ALA A 52 3.37 9.22 11.89
N THR A 53 2.87 10.14 11.06
CA THR A 53 3.43 11.47 10.88
C THR A 53 2.71 12.52 11.73
N HIS A 54 1.39 12.46 11.85
CA HIS A 54 0.57 13.49 12.51
C HIS A 54 -0.12 13.01 13.79
N GLY A 55 -0.05 11.72 14.12
CA GLY A 55 -0.72 11.20 15.31
C GLY A 55 -2.26 11.26 15.19
N SER A 56 -2.93 11.63 16.28
CA SER A 56 -4.40 11.53 16.43
C SER A 56 -5.17 12.81 16.07
N GLU A 57 -4.56 13.77 15.40
CA GLU A 57 -5.05 15.16 15.30
C GLU A 57 -6.09 15.42 14.19
N ILE A 58 -6.71 14.39 13.59
CA ILE A 58 -7.64 14.56 12.45
C ILE A 58 -9.04 13.99 12.72
N GLU A 59 -10.02 14.55 12.02
CA GLU A 59 -11.38 14.03 11.88
C GLU A 59 -11.36 12.65 11.20
N ASP A 60 -11.39 11.61 12.03
CA ASP A 60 -11.10 10.24 11.59
C ASP A 60 -12.31 9.64 10.84
N SER A 61 -12.13 9.25 9.57
CA SER A 61 -13.05 8.33 8.89
C SER A 61 -13.11 7.00 9.63
N LEU A 62 -14.18 6.20 9.45
CA LEU A 62 -14.32 4.91 10.12
C LEU A 62 -13.09 4.01 9.89
N HIS A 63 -12.53 4.00 8.67
CA HIS A 63 -11.32 3.24 8.37
C HIS A 63 -10.11 3.72 9.18
N ILE A 64 -9.90 5.04 9.31
CA ILE A 64 -8.80 5.60 10.12
C ILE A 64 -8.98 5.24 11.59
N GLN A 65 -10.22 5.26 12.12
CA GLN A 65 -10.50 4.86 13.50
C GLN A 65 -10.15 3.39 13.77
N ILE A 66 -10.46 2.49 12.82
CA ILE A 66 -10.11 1.06 12.95
C ILE A 66 -8.59 0.86 12.86
N ILE A 67 -7.92 1.51 11.92
CA ILE A 67 -6.45 1.43 11.81
C ILE A 67 -5.79 1.96 13.09
N LYS A 68 -6.28 3.08 13.62
CA LYS A 68 -5.80 3.69 14.87
C LYS A 68 -6.03 2.79 16.08
N SER A 69 -7.14 2.06 16.14
CA SER A 69 -7.41 1.10 17.21
C SER A 69 -6.52 -0.15 17.12
N ALA A 70 -6.14 -0.57 15.90
CA ALA A 70 -5.19 -1.65 15.68
C ALA A 70 -3.74 -1.26 16.03
N TYR A 71 -3.37 0.01 15.81
CA TYR A 71 -2.01 0.53 16.02
C TYR A 71 -1.93 1.53 17.17
N THR A 72 -2.21 1.08 18.39
CA THR A 72 -2.12 1.92 19.60
C THR A 72 -0.70 2.30 20.01
N ASP A 73 0.31 1.61 19.47
CA ASP A 73 1.73 1.87 19.72
C ASP A 73 2.40 2.36 18.43
N ARG A 74 3.03 3.54 18.49
CA ARG A 74 3.81 4.12 17.40
C ARG A 74 4.85 3.15 16.84
N ARG A 75 5.48 2.31 17.68
CA ARG A 75 6.46 1.32 17.21
C ARG A 75 5.84 0.27 16.29
N ARG A 76 4.60 -0.16 16.56
CA ARG A 76 3.88 -1.10 15.70
C ARG A 76 3.55 -0.47 14.36
N LEU A 77 3.14 0.79 14.37
CA LEU A 77 2.85 1.55 13.15
C LEU A 77 4.11 1.75 12.30
N GLU A 78 5.25 2.07 12.91
CA GLU A 78 6.55 2.17 12.21
C GLU A 78 7.02 0.81 11.66
N GLN A 79 6.75 -0.29 12.36
CA GLN A 79 6.99 -1.64 11.84
C GLN A 79 6.10 -1.97 10.65
N GLU A 80 4.83 -1.57 10.68
CA GLU A 80 3.91 -1.75 9.57
C GLU A 80 4.36 -0.97 8.33
N LEU A 81 4.81 0.28 8.49
CA LEU A 81 5.40 1.04 7.38
C LEU A 81 6.60 0.32 6.76
N ARG A 82 7.50 -0.23 7.57
CA ARG A 82 8.64 -1.00 7.05
C ARG A 82 8.20 -2.22 6.25
N ARG A 83 7.18 -2.95 6.73
CA ARG A 83 6.61 -4.11 6.04
C ARG A 83 5.94 -3.72 4.72
N ILE A 84 5.18 -2.63 4.72
CA ILE A 84 4.56 -2.08 3.50
C ILE A 84 5.62 -1.76 2.46
N PHE A 85 6.67 -1.00 2.83
CA PHE A 85 7.66 -0.60 1.84
C PHE A 85 8.59 -1.74 1.43
N GLN A 86 8.85 -2.72 2.30
CA GLN A 86 9.48 -3.97 1.89
C GLN A 86 8.63 -4.71 0.85
N PHE A 87 7.32 -4.77 1.04
CA PHE A 87 6.42 -5.37 0.06
C PHE A 87 6.40 -4.60 -1.27
N VAL A 88 6.44 -3.27 -1.23
CA VAL A 88 6.59 -2.42 -2.43
C VAL A 88 7.88 -2.75 -3.20
N GLU A 89 9.00 -2.97 -2.51
CA GLU A 89 10.25 -3.41 -3.17
C GLU A 89 10.06 -4.74 -3.89
N GLU A 90 9.42 -5.70 -3.22
CA GLU A 90 9.19 -7.03 -3.80
C GLU A 90 8.28 -6.97 -5.03
N LEU A 91 7.21 -6.15 -5.00
CA LEU A 91 6.36 -5.93 -6.17
C LEU A 91 7.10 -5.25 -7.32
N PHE A 92 7.99 -4.31 -7.01
CA PHE A 92 8.78 -3.61 -8.04
C PHE A 92 9.76 -4.54 -8.76
N GLN A 93 10.35 -5.48 -8.02
CA GLN A 93 11.27 -6.51 -8.51
C GLN A 93 10.56 -7.62 -9.30
N ASP A 94 9.23 -7.71 -9.24
CA ASP A 94 8.48 -8.68 -10.03
C ASP A 94 8.66 -8.40 -11.53
N SER A 95 8.91 -9.46 -12.30
CA SER A 95 9.13 -9.35 -13.75
C SER A 95 7.82 -9.18 -14.53
N ASP A 96 6.67 -9.41 -13.88
CA ASP A 96 5.36 -9.28 -14.50
C ASP A 96 4.95 -7.81 -14.64
N GLU A 97 4.72 -7.36 -15.87
CA GLU A 97 4.30 -5.99 -16.17
C GLU A 97 2.95 -5.63 -15.51
N ARG A 98 2.06 -6.61 -15.28
CA ARG A 98 0.78 -6.41 -14.60
C ARG A 98 0.98 -6.04 -13.14
N THR A 99 1.97 -6.65 -12.47
CA THR A 99 2.33 -6.31 -11.09
C THR A 99 2.86 -4.88 -11.01
N ARG A 100 3.65 -4.46 -12.01
CA ARG A 100 4.15 -3.08 -12.10
C ARG A 100 3.04 -2.07 -12.37
N ASP A 101 2.05 -2.41 -13.18
CA ASP A 101 0.87 -1.58 -13.42
C ASP A 101 0.04 -1.37 -12.14
N ILE A 102 -0.23 -2.45 -11.39
CA ILE A 102 -0.87 -2.37 -10.05
C ILE A 102 -0.08 -1.47 -9.12
N LEU A 103 1.24 -1.63 -9.07
CA LEU A 103 2.09 -0.83 -8.23
C LEU A 103 1.95 0.66 -8.57
N ASN A 104 2.02 1.01 -9.85
CA ASN A 104 1.89 2.38 -10.36
C ASN A 104 0.51 2.97 -10.03
N CYS A 105 -0.56 2.33 -10.50
CA CYS A 105 -1.92 2.90 -10.47
C CYS A 105 -2.59 2.81 -9.09
N CYS A 106 -2.28 1.80 -8.29
CA CYS A 106 -2.99 1.60 -7.02
C CYS A 106 -2.22 2.13 -5.81
N ILE A 107 -0.89 2.02 -5.82
CA ILE A 107 -0.05 2.41 -4.67
C ILE A 107 0.63 3.74 -4.92
N PHE A 108 1.40 3.88 -5.99
CA PHE A 108 2.19 5.10 -6.21
C PHE A 108 1.31 6.31 -6.49
N GLU A 109 0.30 6.21 -7.37
CA GLU A 109 -0.64 7.31 -7.60
C GLU A 109 -1.32 7.78 -6.31
N ALA A 110 -1.70 6.84 -5.42
CA ALA A 110 -2.25 7.19 -4.11
C ALA A 110 -1.23 8.00 -3.30
N LEU A 111 0.03 7.56 -3.20
CA LEU A 111 1.04 8.25 -2.38
C LEU A 111 1.46 9.62 -2.95
N MET A 112 1.52 9.74 -4.26
CA MET A 112 1.96 10.97 -4.94
C MET A 112 0.93 12.09 -4.85
N GLY A 113 -0.33 11.78 -4.55
CA GLY A 113 -1.36 12.77 -4.23
C GLY A 113 -1.12 13.55 -2.92
N SER A 114 -0.12 13.16 -2.11
CA SER A 114 0.20 13.82 -0.84
C SER A 114 1.70 14.04 -0.68
N LYS A 115 2.12 15.30 -0.54
CA LYS A 115 3.54 15.66 -0.31
C LYS A 115 4.16 14.94 0.90
N THR A 116 3.35 14.68 1.92
CA THR A 116 3.82 13.92 3.09
C THR A 116 4.04 12.46 2.72
N ALA A 117 3.09 11.84 2.03
CA ALA A 117 3.18 10.44 1.64
C ALA A 117 4.31 10.20 0.63
N GLU A 118 4.46 11.08 -0.35
CA GLU A 118 5.60 11.13 -1.28
C GLU A 118 6.94 11.20 -0.53
N LYS A 119 7.06 12.12 0.44
CA LYS A 119 8.29 12.24 1.23
C LYS A 119 8.59 10.96 2.01
N VAL A 120 7.59 10.36 2.63
CA VAL A 120 7.77 9.12 3.40
C VAL A 120 8.12 7.96 2.47
N LEU A 121 7.44 7.82 1.34
CA LEU A 121 7.78 6.84 0.30
C LEU A 121 9.28 6.90 -0.03
N PHE A 122 9.80 8.06 -0.43
CA PHE A 122 11.22 8.21 -0.80
C PHE A 122 12.21 8.08 0.37
N GLN A 123 11.75 8.06 1.61
CA GLN A 123 12.59 7.73 2.76
C GLN A 123 12.76 6.22 2.95
N TYR A 124 11.80 5.42 2.51
CA TYR A 124 11.77 3.98 2.77
C TYR A 124 12.18 3.14 1.55
N VAL A 125 11.90 3.59 0.34
CA VAL A 125 12.26 2.84 -0.87
C VAL A 125 13.72 3.03 -1.28
N SER A 126 14.21 2.08 -2.05
CA SER A 126 15.53 2.04 -2.64
C SER A 126 15.74 3.17 -3.63
N ALA A 127 17.02 3.50 -3.87
CA ALA A 127 17.39 4.55 -4.81
C ALA A 127 16.92 4.24 -6.24
N GLU A 128 16.81 2.96 -6.60
CA GLU A 128 16.31 2.51 -7.90
C GLU A 128 14.83 2.86 -8.08
N ILE A 129 14.00 2.46 -7.11
CA ILE A 129 12.56 2.81 -7.11
C ILE A 129 12.40 4.33 -7.11
N ALA A 130 13.11 5.03 -6.22
CA ALA A 130 13.05 6.48 -6.16
C ALA A 130 13.44 7.15 -7.49
N ALA A 131 14.46 6.64 -8.19
CA ALA A 131 14.86 7.16 -9.50
C ALA A 131 13.83 6.86 -10.58
N TYR A 132 13.27 5.64 -10.61
CA TYR A 132 12.21 5.26 -11.54
C TYR A 132 11.02 6.21 -11.42
N TYR A 133 10.47 6.39 -10.22
CA TYR A 133 9.29 7.24 -10.03
C TYR A 133 9.57 8.71 -10.29
N LYS A 134 10.76 9.22 -9.94
CA LYS A 134 11.18 10.58 -10.33
C LYS A 134 11.34 10.78 -11.83
N SER A 135 11.57 9.71 -12.61
CA SER A 135 11.71 9.80 -14.07
C SER A 135 10.37 9.83 -14.81
N ILE A 136 9.30 9.35 -14.17
CA ILE A 136 7.95 9.30 -14.75
C ILE A 136 7.01 10.39 -14.21
N HIS A 137 7.35 11.05 -13.09
CA HIS A 137 6.61 12.20 -12.58
C HIS A 137 7.09 13.52 -13.21
N TRP A 138 6.13 14.25 -13.82
CA TRP A 138 6.28 15.59 -14.41
C TRP A 138 5.50 16.62 -13.57
#